data_AF-A0A073KCS4-F1
#
_entry.id   AF-A0A073KCS4-F1
#
_cell.length_a   1.000
_cell.length_b   1.000
_cell.length_c   1.000
_cell.angle_alpha   90.00
_cell.angle_beta   90.00
_cell.angle_gamma   90.00
#
_symmetry.space_group_name_H-M   'P 1'
#
loop_
_entity.id
_entity.type
_entity.pdbx_description
1 polymer ?
#
loop_
_entity_poly.entity_id
_entity_poly.type
_entity_poly.pdbx_seq_one_letter_code
_entity_poly.pdbx_strand_id
1 'polypeptide(L)'
;MTQASENQYADVYNQSNIPFFFMQSEKSYLPFADNQTTYDQAIKVKNKSYTTGYINTNEIVRHWELSLNDKLDDKKAVNEVYSRIFMLIEKIKISKSDQSISDESVEIKADLP
;
A
#
# COMPACT_ATOMS: atom_id res chain seq x y z
N MET A 1 -3.04 15.57 -6.25
CA MET A 1 -3.75 14.36 -5.79
C MET A 1 -5.10 14.18 -6.46
N THR A 2 -5.87 15.25 -6.70
CA THR A 2 -7.20 15.20 -7.35
C THR A 2 -7.26 14.37 -8.64
N GLN A 3 -6.25 14.46 -9.51
CA GLN A 3 -6.21 13.66 -10.75
C GLN A 3 -6.06 12.15 -10.48
N ALA A 4 -5.17 11.77 -9.55
CA ALA A 4 -4.96 10.38 -9.19
C ALA A 4 -6.16 9.78 -8.42
N SER A 5 -7.01 10.62 -7.83
CA SER A 5 -8.27 10.20 -7.18
C SER A 5 -9.48 10.19 -8.12
N GLU A 6 -9.29 10.44 -9.42
CA GLU A 6 -10.40 10.33 -10.35
C GLU A 6 -10.88 8.87 -10.43
N ASN A 7 -12.20 8.67 -10.43
CA ASN A 7 -12.84 7.35 -10.37
C ASN A 7 -12.30 6.35 -11.40
N GLN A 8 -11.85 6.81 -12.56
CA GLN A 8 -11.27 5.98 -13.61
C GLN A 8 -10.00 5.22 -13.18
N TYR A 9 -9.30 5.66 -12.13
CA TYR A 9 -8.11 5.01 -11.62
C TYR A 9 -8.38 4.06 -10.45
N ALA A 10 -9.57 4.12 -9.83
CA ALA A 10 -9.89 3.27 -8.68
C ALA A 10 -9.81 1.78 -9.03
N ASP A 11 -10.32 1.40 -10.20
CA ASP A 11 -10.23 0.01 -10.69
C ASP A 11 -8.77 -0.43 -10.91
N VAL A 12 -7.92 0.46 -11.41
CA VAL A 12 -6.48 0.18 -11.60
C VAL A 12 -5.81 -0.12 -10.26
N TYR A 13 -6.13 0.66 -9.22
CA TYR A 13 -5.53 0.44 -7.90
C TYR A 13 -6.08 -0.80 -7.20
N ASN A 14 -7.37 -1.11 -7.41
CA ASN A 14 -8.04 -2.27 -6.81
C ASN A 14 -7.67 -3.61 -7.48
N GLN A 15 -7.27 -3.61 -8.74
CA GLN A 15 -6.94 -4.82 -9.50
C GLN A 15 -5.43 -5.10 -9.60
N SER A 16 -4.61 -4.26 -8.96
CA SER A 16 -3.16 -4.35 -9.04
C SER A 16 -2.56 -5.25 -7.96
N ASN A 17 -1.65 -6.13 -8.40
CA ASN A 17 -0.85 -6.96 -7.49
C ASN A 17 0.39 -6.25 -6.91
N ILE A 18 0.60 -4.97 -7.24
CA ILE A 18 1.66 -4.12 -6.71
C ILE A 18 1.08 -2.96 -5.87
N PRO A 19 1.78 -2.54 -4.81
CA PRO A 19 1.34 -1.41 -3.99
C PRO A 19 1.52 -0.07 -4.73
N PHE A 20 0.59 0.86 -4.49
CA PHE A 20 0.69 2.26 -4.92
C PHE A 20 1.01 3.16 -3.74
N PHE A 21 1.79 4.21 -4.01
CA PHE A 21 2.15 5.22 -3.01
C PHE A 21 1.88 6.62 -3.56
N PHE A 22 1.02 7.36 -2.88
CA PHE A 22 0.58 8.71 -3.24
C PHE A 22 1.40 9.74 -2.44
N MET A 23 2.50 10.20 -3.05
CA MET A 23 3.46 11.11 -2.42
C MET A 23 2.89 12.51 -2.21
N GLN A 24 3.04 13.08 -1.02
CA GLN A 24 2.40 14.34 -0.56
C GLN A 24 0.88 14.24 -0.37
N SER A 25 0.35 13.03 -0.17
CA SER A 25 -1.05 12.90 0.25
C SER A 25 -1.18 13.09 1.76
N GLU A 26 -2.03 14.05 2.15
CA GLU A 26 -2.43 14.25 3.55
C GLU A 26 -3.70 13.47 3.93
N LYS A 27 -4.31 12.78 2.96
CA LYS A 27 -5.58 12.04 3.08
C LYS A 27 -5.31 10.56 2.90
N SER A 28 -6.12 9.72 3.52
CA SER A 28 -5.93 8.27 3.45
C SER A 28 -6.25 7.68 2.07
N TYR A 29 -6.26 6.36 1.95
CA TYR A 29 -6.36 5.65 0.67
C TYR A 29 -7.76 5.70 0.04
N LEU A 30 -8.81 5.97 0.83
CA LEU A 30 -10.22 5.94 0.38
C LEU A 30 -10.49 6.77 -0.89
N PRO A 31 -9.98 8.00 -1.05
CA PRO A 31 -10.24 8.78 -2.25
C PRO A 31 -9.64 8.20 -3.53
N PHE A 32 -8.73 7.25 -3.40
CA PHE A 32 -8.10 6.57 -4.52
C PHE A 32 -8.77 5.21 -4.79
N ALA A 33 -9.24 4.53 -3.75
CA ALA A 33 -9.77 3.16 -3.87
C ALA A 33 -11.31 3.08 -3.93
N ASP A 34 -12.02 4.10 -3.47
CA ASP A 34 -13.48 4.15 -3.41
C ASP A 34 -14.02 5.24 -4.35
N ASN A 35 -14.89 4.83 -5.30
CA ASN A 35 -15.48 5.72 -6.30
C ASN A 35 -16.53 6.69 -5.73
N GLN A 36 -16.93 6.52 -4.46
CA GLN A 36 -17.86 7.40 -3.77
C GLN A 36 -17.15 8.54 -3.03
N THR A 37 -15.84 8.41 -2.80
CA THR A 37 -15.07 9.35 -1.98
C THR A 37 -14.17 10.20 -2.87
N THR A 38 -14.44 11.50 -2.97
CA THR A 38 -13.53 12.41 -3.68
C THR A 38 -12.35 12.83 -2.81
N TYR A 39 -11.21 13.17 -3.41
CA TYR A 39 -10.07 13.67 -2.65
C TYR A 39 -10.45 14.91 -1.87
N ASP A 40 -11.14 15.89 -2.44
CA ASP A 40 -11.43 17.15 -1.76
C ASP A 40 -12.33 16.99 -0.53
N GLN A 41 -13.30 16.07 -0.58
CA GLN A 41 -14.22 15.82 0.54
C GLN A 41 -13.61 14.94 1.65
N ALA A 42 -12.55 14.20 1.35
CA ALA A 42 -11.97 13.28 2.32
C ALA A 42 -11.24 13.98 3.47
N ILE A 43 -11.31 13.36 4.64
CA ILE A 43 -10.72 13.84 5.89
C ILE A 43 -9.20 13.66 5.85
N LYS A 44 -8.47 14.67 6.30
CA LYS A 44 -7.01 14.58 6.47
C LYS A 44 -6.65 13.60 7.59
N VAL A 45 -5.57 12.85 7.40
CA VAL A 45 -5.02 11.97 8.43
C VAL A 45 -4.48 12.82 9.58
N LYS A 46 -4.85 12.50 10.82
CA LYS A 46 -4.52 13.29 12.02
C LYS A 46 -3.02 13.56 12.21
N ASN A 47 -2.16 12.62 11.80
CA ASN A 47 -0.72 12.67 12.04
C ASN A 47 0.10 13.26 10.86
N LYS A 48 -0.51 14.14 10.05
CA LYS A 48 0.16 14.80 8.89
C LYS A 48 0.88 13.77 8.01
N SER A 49 0.13 12.84 7.45
CA SER A 49 0.70 11.91 6.47
C SER A 49 1.36 12.72 5.36
N TYR A 50 2.57 12.33 4.97
CA TYR A 50 3.21 12.81 3.76
C TYR A 50 3.03 11.80 2.63
N THR A 51 2.75 10.54 2.91
CA THR A 51 2.55 9.53 1.87
C THR A 51 1.53 8.51 2.32
N THR A 52 0.58 8.26 1.45
CA THR A 52 -0.42 7.21 1.61
C THR A 52 -0.07 6.05 0.70
N GLY A 53 0.10 4.86 1.27
CA GLY A 53 0.29 3.62 0.53
C GLY A 53 -0.98 2.78 0.53
N TYR A 54 -1.24 2.06 -0.55
CA TYR A 54 -2.38 1.15 -0.69
C TYR A 54 -2.02 -0.07 -1.53
N ILE A 55 -2.49 -1.24 -1.11
CA ILE A 55 -2.53 -2.45 -1.94
C ILE A 55 -3.84 -3.19 -1.67
N ASN A 56 -4.45 -3.67 -2.75
CA ASN A 56 -5.62 -4.52 -2.72
C ASN A 56 -5.34 -5.74 -3.59
N THR A 57 -5.16 -6.88 -2.95
CA THR A 57 -5.17 -8.18 -3.61
C THR A 57 -6.36 -8.97 -3.10
N ASN A 58 -6.72 -10.04 -3.83
CA ASN A 58 -7.80 -10.95 -3.42
C ASN A 58 -7.62 -11.51 -1.99
N GLU A 59 -6.40 -11.51 -1.47
CA GLU A 59 -6.04 -12.05 -0.16
C GLU A 59 -5.84 -10.97 0.91
N ILE A 60 -5.46 -9.75 0.51
CA ILE A 60 -4.93 -8.74 1.43
C ILE A 60 -5.34 -7.34 0.98
N VAL A 61 -5.97 -6.60 1.89
CA VAL A 61 -6.08 -5.14 1.83
C VAL A 61 -5.16 -4.53 2.88
N ARG A 62 -4.17 -3.74 2.46
CA ARG A 62 -3.29 -3.00 3.38
C ARG A 62 -3.14 -1.56 2.93
N HIS A 63 -2.95 -0.69 3.91
CA HIS A 63 -2.66 0.72 3.68
C HIS A 63 -1.61 1.20 4.68
N TRP A 64 -0.91 2.28 4.33
CA TRP A 64 0.15 2.87 5.13
C TRP A 64 0.04 4.38 5.09
N GLU A 65 0.39 5.03 6.20
CA GLU A 65 0.53 6.48 6.29
C GLU A 65 1.94 6.77 6.80
N LEU A 66 2.76 7.44 5.98
CA LEU A 66 4.15 7.76 6.29
C LEU A 66 4.28 9.28 6.41
N SER A 67 4.62 9.77 7.59
CA SER A 67 4.94 11.18 7.83
C SER A 67 6.44 11.45 7.62
N LEU A 68 6.78 12.70 7.30
CA LEU A 68 8.16 13.20 7.30
C LEU A 68 8.74 13.16 8.72
N ASN A 69 10.06 12.99 8.80
CA ASN A 69 10.79 13.12 10.04
C ASN A 69 11.18 14.58 10.28
N ASP A 70 10.49 15.24 11.22
CA ASP A 70 10.69 16.65 11.57
C ASP A 70 12.10 16.98 12.13
N LYS A 71 12.93 15.97 12.41
CA LYS A 71 14.32 16.15 12.88
C LYS A 71 15.33 16.22 11.73
N LEU A 72 14.91 15.95 10.50
CA LEU A 72 15.77 15.97 9.31
C LEU A 72 15.50 17.22 8.47
N ASP A 73 16.50 17.64 7.68
CA ASP A 73 16.23 18.59 6.60
C ASP A 73 15.30 17.98 5.54
N ASP A 74 14.57 18.82 4.80
CA ASP A 74 13.53 18.40 3.86
C ASP A 74 13.99 17.30 2.89
N LYS A 75 15.19 17.43 2.32
CA LYS A 75 15.72 16.46 1.36
C LYS A 75 15.97 15.11 2.03
N LYS A 76 16.56 15.09 3.22
CA LYS A 76 16.78 13.86 3.98
C LYS A 76 15.47 13.24 4.45
N ALA A 77 14.49 14.05 4.89
CA ALA A 77 13.18 13.57 5.30
C ALA A 77 12.43 12.89 4.14
N VAL A 78 12.46 13.49 2.95
CA VAL A 78 11.85 12.89 1.75
C VAL A 78 12.56 11.59 1.36
N ASN A 79 13.89 11.57 1.36
CA ASN A 79 14.65 10.35 1.05
C ASN A 79 14.36 9.22 2.05
N GLU A 80 14.20 9.55 3.33
CA GLU A 80 13.84 8.59 4.38
C GLU A 80 12.47 7.94 4.12
N VAL A 81 11.48 8.72 3.69
CA VAL A 81 10.17 8.19 3.29
C VAL A 81 10.32 7.23 2.10
N TYR A 82 11.09 7.57 1.07
CA TYR A 82 11.34 6.65 -0.05
C TYR A 82 12.02 5.35 0.41
N SER A 83 13.01 5.42 1.31
CA SER A 83 13.62 4.23 1.89
C SER A 83 12.59 3.35 2.62
N ARG A 84 11.69 3.96 3.39
CA ARG A 84 10.59 3.23 4.07
C ARG A 84 9.62 2.59 3.09
N ILE A 85 9.31 3.25 1.97
CA ILE A 85 8.48 2.69 0.90
C ILE A 85 9.12 1.42 0.33
N PHE A 86 10.41 1.46 -0.02
CA PHE A 86 11.10 0.27 -0.54
C PHE A 86 11.15 -0.87 0.48
N MET A 87 11.41 -0.57 1.75
CA MET A 87 11.36 -1.57 2.82
C MET A 87 9.96 -2.19 2.99
N LEU A 88 8.90 -1.41 2.82
CA LEU A 88 7.52 -1.93 2.84
C LEU A 88 7.25 -2.86 1.67
N ILE A 89 7.68 -2.48 0.46
CA ILE A 89 7.55 -3.32 -0.74
C ILE A 89 8.27 -4.66 -0.54
N GLU A 90 9.49 -4.63 -0.01
CA GLU A 90 10.27 -5.84 0.29
C GLU A 90 9.55 -6.75 1.30
N LYS A 91 8.99 -6.18 2.38
CA LYS A 91 8.20 -6.94 3.37
C LYS A 91 6.96 -7.60 2.78
N ILE A 92 6.26 -6.90 1.88
CA ILE A 92 5.09 -7.45 1.18
C ILE A 92 5.49 -8.65 0.31
N LYS A 93 6.63 -8.55 -0.38
CA LYS A 93 7.17 -9.65 -1.21
C LYS A 93 7.49 -10.88 -0.36
N ILE A 94 8.16 -10.70 0.78
CA ILE A 94 8.52 -11.80 1.69
C ILE A 94 7.26 -12.47 2.25
N SER A 95 6.25 -11.68 2.65
CA SER A 95 4.98 -12.24 3.14
C SER A 95 4.25 -13.09 2.08
N LYS A 96 4.40 -12.79 0.78
CA LYS A 96 3.83 -13.62 -0.29
C LYS A 96 4.62 -14.91 -0.53
N SER A 97 5.95 -14.89 -0.42
CA SER A 97 6.76 -16.12 -0.57
C SER A 97 6.62 -17.09 0.60
N ASP A 98 6.38 -16.59 1.81
CA ASP A 98 6.20 -17.46 2.98
C ASP A 98 4.84 -18.18 2.97
N GLN A 99 3.81 -17.60 2.34
CA GLN A 99 2.50 -18.25 2.15
C GLN A 99 2.52 -19.27 1.01
N SER A 100 3.34 -19.08 -0.04
CA SER A 100 3.46 -20.09 -1.11
C SER A 100 4.16 -21.37 -0.65
N ILE A 101 5.03 -21.31 0.36
CA ILE A 101 5.70 -22.49 0.93
C ILE A 101 4.74 -23.32 1.80
N SER A 102 3.71 -22.72 2.41
CA SER A 102 2.72 -23.47 3.19
C SER A 102 1.72 -24.26 2.33
N ASP A 103 1.47 -23.82 1.10
CA ASP A 103 0.48 -24.46 0.21
C ASP A 103 1.03 -25.65 -0.59
N GLU A 104 2.36 -25.76 -0.76
CA GLU A 104 3.00 -26.84 -1.55
C GLU A 104 3.28 -28.14 -0.76
N SER A 105 3.01 -28.19 0.55
CA SER A 105 3.42 -29.32 1.42
C SER A 105 2.34 -30.39 1.68
N VAL A 106 1.22 -30.41 0.95
CA VAL A 106 0.16 -31.44 1.13
C VAL A 106 -0.10 -32.21 -0.17
N GLU A 107 0.85 -33.02 -0.59
CA GLU A 107 0.54 -34.20 -1.41
C GLU A 107 1.59 -35.32 -1.21
N ILE A 108 1.63 -35.89 0.00
CA ILE A 108 2.22 -37.21 0.19
C ILE A 108 1.10 -38.23 0.04
N LYS A 109 0.99 -38.84 -1.15
CA LYS A 109 0.13 -40.00 -1.39
C LYS A 109 0.61 -41.14 -0.51
N ALA A 110 -0.25 -41.58 0.41
CA ALA A 110 -0.04 -42.81 1.16
C ALA A 110 -0.38 -43.99 0.25
N ASP A 111 0.63 -44.58 -0.38
CA ASP A 111 0.51 -45.96 -0.85
C ASP A 111 0.52 -46.86 0.39
N LEU A 112 -0.65 -47.38 0.76
CA LEU A 112 -0.78 -48.46 1.73
C LEU A 112 -0.49 -49.81 1.04
N PRO A 113 0.17 -50.75 1.76
CA PRO A 113 0.59 -52.05 1.22
C PRO A 113 -0.57 -52.97 0.83
#